data_AF-A0A0C2C1P3-F1
#
_entry.id   AF-A0A0C2C1P3-F1
#
_cell.length_a   1.000
_cell.length_b   1.000
_cell.length_c   1.000
_cell.angle_alpha   90.00
_cell.angle_beta   90.00
_cell.angle_gamma   90.00
#
_symmetry.space_group_name_H-M   'P 1'
#
loop_
_entity.id
_entity.type
_entity.pdbx_description
1 polymer ?
#
loop_
_entity_poly.entity_id
_entity_poly.type
_entity_poly.pdbx_seq_one_letter_code
_entity_poly.pdbx_strand_id
1 'polypeptide(L)'
;MLYKVLSLDASKEVLSERLNLRVEKMKKMGLKKELEEYYDKNREKLINREHFGVLQCIGLKEFIPYLELSVERRLTTEGERLFEKGCEDVKLHTRQYARRQRNWVNSRFVRRQEIREVPSLKKLDASNKNTFIAEGMRIVDEWMAGRDFKERA
;
A
#
# COMPACT_ATOMS: atom_id res chain seq x y z
N MET A 1 26.53 -0.82 -15.41
CA MET A 1 25.58 -1.96 -15.51
C MET A 1 24.27 -1.53 -14.85
N LEU A 2 23.17 -1.44 -15.60
CA LEU A 2 21.87 -1.13 -15.02
C LEU A 2 21.29 -2.39 -14.37
N TYR A 3 20.70 -2.24 -13.18
CA TYR A 3 19.99 -3.32 -12.50
C TYR A 3 18.71 -3.70 -13.26
N LYS A 4 18.17 -4.89 -12.97
CA LYS A 4 16.92 -5.38 -13.53
C LYS A 4 15.79 -5.23 -12.51
N VAL A 5 14.58 -4.92 -12.97
CA VAL A 5 13.42 -4.65 -12.11
C VAL A 5 12.27 -5.57 -12.49
N LEU A 6 11.76 -6.32 -11.50
CA LEU A 6 10.47 -6.99 -11.57
C LEU A 6 9.43 -6.13 -10.85
N SER A 7 8.36 -5.75 -11.54
CA SER A 7 7.24 -5.03 -10.93
C SER A 7 6.04 -5.96 -10.83
N LEU A 8 5.67 -6.30 -9.60
CA LEU A 8 4.45 -7.05 -9.32
C LEU A 8 3.26 -6.09 -9.37
N ASP A 9 2.30 -6.39 -10.23
CA ASP A 9 1.01 -5.70 -10.27
C ASP A 9 -0.10 -6.75 -10.35
N ALA A 10 -1.35 -6.34 -10.15
CA ALA A 10 -2.51 -7.19 -10.37
C ALA A 10 -3.55 -6.40 -11.17
N SER A 11 -4.59 -7.05 -11.65
CA SER A 11 -5.74 -6.34 -12.23
C SER A 11 -6.30 -5.35 -11.21
N LYS A 12 -6.93 -4.29 -11.71
CA LYS A 12 -7.45 -3.21 -10.86
C LYS A 12 -8.50 -3.75 -9.87
N GLU A 13 -9.33 -4.67 -10.34
CA GLU A 13 -10.43 -5.28 -9.61
C GLU A 13 -9.87 -6.14 -8.47
N VAL A 14 -8.96 -7.07 -8.79
CA VAL A 14 -8.31 -7.96 -7.81
C VAL A 14 -7.51 -7.17 -6.79
N LEU A 15 -6.77 -6.14 -7.21
CA LEU A 15 -6.02 -5.30 -6.28
C LEU A 15 -6.96 -4.55 -5.35
N SER A 16 -8.00 -3.90 -5.87
CA SER A 16 -8.95 -3.13 -5.08
C SER A 16 -9.65 -4.00 -4.02
N GLU A 17 -10.09 -5.20 -4.41
CA GLU A 17 -10.72 -6.16 -3.50
C GLU A 17 -9.75 -6.58 -2.39
N ARG A 18 -8.52 -6.95 -2.75
CA ARG A 18 -7.49 -7.35 -1.76
C ARG A 18 -7.15 -6.25 -0.77
N LEU A 19 -7.05 -5.01 -1.25
CA LEU A 19 -6.77 -3.86 -0.39
C LEU A 19 -7.91 -3.62 0.60
N ASN A 20 -9.17 -3.78 0.18
CA ASN A 20 -10.33 -3.68 1.07
C ASN A 20 -10.35 -4.81 2.10
N LEU A 21 -10.20 -6.06 1.65
CA LEU A 21 -10.17 -7.23 2.53
C LEU A 21 -9.02 -7.18 3.55
N ARG A 22 -7.90 -6.54 3.19
CA ARG A 22 -6.78 -6.35 4.13
C ARG A 22 -7.20 -5.52 5.33
N VAL A 23 -7.99 -4.46 5.14
CA VAL A 23 -8.47 -3.61 6.25
C VAL A 23 -9.45 -4.39 7.13
N GLU A 24 -10.35 -5.17 6.54
CA GLU A 24 -11.24 -6.06 7.32
C GLU A 24 -10.46 -7.08 8.14
N LYS A 25 -9.40 -7.65 7.56
CA LYS A 25 -8.50 -8.55 8.29
C LYS A 25 -7.77 -7.82 9.43
N MET A 26 -7.28 -6.61 9.21
CA MET A 26 -6.63 -5.79 10.25
C MET A 26 -7.58 -5.52 11.42
N LYS A 27 -8.86 -5.19 11.16
CA LYS A 27 -9.88 -5.03 12.20
C LYS A 27 -10.00 -6.29 13.07
N LYS A 28 -10.15 -7.46 12.43
CA LYS A 28 -10.23 -8.76 13.12
C LYS A 28 -8.96 -9.12 13.91
N MET A 29 -7.80 -8.61 13.48
CA MET A 29 -6.51 -8.83 14.12
C MET A 29 -6.23 -7.85 15.28
N GLY A 30 -7.14 -6.93 15.60
CA GLY A 30 -6.97 -6.03 16.74
C GLY A 30 -6.53 -4.61 16.41
N LEU A 31 -6.70 -4.15 15.16
CA LEU A 31 -6.33 -2.80 14.72
C LEU A 31 -6.81 -1.69 15.69
N LYS A 32 -8.05 -1.77 16.18
CA LYS A 32 -8.62 -0.77 17.11
C LYS A 32 -7.77 -0.64 18.37
N LYS A 33 -7.45 -1.77 18.99
CA LYS A 33 -6.62 -1.85 20.20
C LYS A 33 -5.20 -1.33 19.94
N GLU A 34 -4.56 -1.76 18.85
CA GLU A 34 -3.21 -1.30 18.50
C GLU A 34 -3.14 0.22 18.32
N LEU A 35 -4.15 0.83 17.68
CA LEU A 35 -4.24 2.27 17.47
C LEU A 35 -4.40 3.04 18.77
N GLU A 36 -5.30 2.59 19.65
CA GLU A 36 -5.53 3.19 20.96
C GLU A 36 -4.28 3.12 21.83
N GLU A 37 -3.67 1.94 21.97
CA GLU A 37 -2.45 1.74 22.76
C GLU A 37 -1.30 2.60 22.24
N TYR A 38 -1.11 2.66 20.91
CA TYR A 38 -0.06 3.48 20.33
C TYR A 38 -0.31 4.97 20.54
N TYR A 39 -1.52 5.45 20.27
CA TYR A 39 -1.86 6.86 20.36
C TYR A 39 -1.81 7.35 21.81
N ASP A 40 -2.44 6.63 22.74
CA ASP A 40 -2.51 7.04 24.14
C ASP A 40 -1.11 7.09 24.79
N LYS A 41 -0.22 6.18 24.42
CA LYS A 41 1.18 6.18 24.89
C LYS A 41 2.04 7.31 24.29
N ASN A 42 1.70 7.80 23.10
CA ASN A 42 2.54 8.73 22.35
C ASN A 42 1.87 10.08 22.06
N ARG A 43 0.70 10.36 22.64
CA ARG A 43 -0.15 11.49 22.29
C ARG A 43 0.60 12.82 22.23
N GLU A 44 1.38 13.13 23.25
CA GLU A 44 2.15 14.38 23.35
C GLU A 44 3.17 14.55 22.21
N LYS A 45 3.70 13.42 21.69
CA LYS A 45 4.68 13.42 20.59
C LYS A 45 4.02 13.57 19.21
N LEU A 46 2.70 13.41 19.13
CA LEU A 46 1.93 13.44 17.88
C LEU A 46 1.26 14.79 17.63
N ILE A 47 1.15 15.66 18.64
CA ILE A 47 0.56 17.00 18.53
C ILE A 47 1.35 17.86 17.53
N ASN A 48 0.67 18.49 16.57
CA ASN A 48 1.26 19.38 15.55
C ASN A 48 2.36 18.73 14.71
N ARG A 49 2.29 17.40 14.52
CA ARG A 49 3.28 16.60 13.75
C ARG A 49 2.66 15.93 12.53
N GLU A 50 1.54 16.44 12.03
CA GLU A 50 0.75 15.89 10.92
C GLU A 50 1.59 15.70 9.64
N HIS A 51 2.64 16.52 9.49
CA HIS A 51 3.54 16.48 8.34
C HIS A 51 4.79 15.61 8.55
N PHE A 52 4.94 14.90 9.66
CA PHE A 52 6.17 14.19 10.00
C PHE A 52 5.95 12.72 10.42
N GLY A 53 6.91 11.87 10.05
CA GLY A 53 7.03 10.51 10.55
C GLY A 53 5.77 9.66 10.33
N VAL A 54 5.33 8.96 11.38
CA VAL A 54 4.20 8.02 11.34
C VAL A 54 2.89 8.66 10.88
N LEU A 55 2.70 9.96 11.10
CA LEU A 55 1.50 10.69 10.68
C LEU A 55 1.47 11.00 9.18
N GLN A 56 2.54 10.74 8.43
CA GLN A 56 2.49 10.76 6.97
C GLN A 56 1.96 9.43 6.39
N CYS A 57 2.10 8.33 7.12
CA CYS A 57 1.66 7.00 6.69
C CYS A 57 0.13 6.91 6.59
N ILE A 58 -0.35 5.99 5.75
CA ILE A 58 -1.77 5.59 5.72
C ILE A 58 -1.96 4.56 6.84
N GLY A 59 -2.93 4.78 7.71
CA GLY A 59 -3.15 4.00 8.92
C GLY A 59 -3.55 4.94 10.04
N LEU A 60 -2.58 5.41 10.82
CA LEU A 60 -2.84 6.15 12.06
C LEU A 60 -3.60 7.47 11.86
N LYS A 61 -3.23 8.27 10.85
CA LYS A 61 -3.80 9.62 10.66
C LYS A 61 -5.31 9.60 10.35
N GLU A 62 -5.79 8.55 9.68
CA GLU A 62 -7.19 8.37 9.34
C GLU A 62 -8.07 8.12 10.58
N PHE A 63 -7.47 7.69 11.69
CA PHE A 63 -8.17 7.46 12.95
C PHE A 63 -7.99 8.59 13.96
N ILE A 64 -7.29 9.68 13.65
CA ILE A 64 -7.08 10.79 14.60
C ILE A 64 -8.41 11.33 15.15
N PRO A 65 -9.47 11.57 14.35
CA PRO A 65 -10.76 12.00 14.89
C PRO A 65 -11.38 11.02 15.90
N TYR A 66 -11.16 9.71 15.72
CA TYR A 66 -11.57 8.67 16.68
C TYR A 66 -10.70 8.69 17.94
N LEU A 67 -9.38 8.77 17.76
CA LEU A 67 -8.38 8.69 18.82
C LEU A 67 -8.36 9.93 19.71
N GLU A 68 -8.81 11.09 19.21
CA GLU A 68 -8.94 12.31 20.00
C GLU A 68 -10.15 12.29 20.96
N LEU A 69 -11.08 11.35 20.79
CA LEU A 69 -12.17 11.15 21.75
C LEU A 69 -11.63 10.66 23.10
N SER A 70 -12.33 11.03 24.18
CA SER A 70 -12.11 10.39 25.49
C SER A 70 -12.44 8.91 25.43
N VAL A 71 -11.90 8.14 26.37
CA VAL A 71 -12.09 6.68 26.45
C VAL A 71 -13.58 6.32 26.48
N GLU A 72 -14.39 7.05 27.24
CA GLU A 72 -15.83 6.83 27.34
C GLU A 72 -16.53 7.11 26.00
N ARG A 73 -16.12 8.18 25.31
CA ARG A 73 -16.71 8.54 24.01
C ARG A 73 -16.34 7.57 22.90
N ARG A 74 -15.16 6.95 22.94
CA ARG A 74 -14.76 5.90 21.99
C ARG A 74 -15.70 4.67 22.05
N LEU A 75 -16.30 4.40 23.21
CA LEU A 75 -17.25 3.29 23.42
C LEU A 75 -18.68 3.61 22.97
N THR A 76 -18.95 4.85 22.55
CA THR A 76 -20.28 5.25 22.08
C THR A 76 -20.48 4.94 20.59
N THR A 77 -21.72 5.06 20.12
CA THR A 77 -22.05 4.99 18.69
C THR A 77 -21.24 5.98 17.85
N GLU A 78 -20.90 7.15 18.41
CA GLU A 78 -20.06 8.13 17.71
C GLU A 78 -18.62 7.64 17.54
N GLY A 79 -18.07 6.99 18.57
CA GLY A 79 -16.75 6.37 18.49
C GLY A 79 -16.71 5.28 17.42
N GLU A 80 -17.70 4.38 17.40
CA GLU A 80 -17.78 3.33 16.37
C GLU A 80 -17.90 3.95 14.96
N ARG A 81 -18.73 4.98 14.80
CA ARG A 81 -18.90 5.68 13.52
C ARG A 81 -17.59 6.30 13.02
N LEU A 82 -16.84 6.96 13.89
CA LEU A 82 -15.55 7.56 13.53
C LEU A 82 -14.49 6.51 13.24
N PHE A 83 -14.47 5.40 13.98
CA PHE A 83 -13.58 4.28 13.71
C PHE A 83 -13.84 3.66 12.33
N GLU A 84 -15.11 3.40 12.01
CA GLU A 84 -15.47 2.85 10.69
C GLU A 84 -15.19 3.83 9.56
N LYS A 85 -15.40 5.12 9.78
CA LYS A 85 -14.97 6.16 8.84
C LYS A 85 -13.45 6.10 8.59
N GLY A 86 -12.65 5.99 9.63
CA GLY A 86 -11.20 5.82 9.50
C GLY A 86 -10.82 4.57 8.69
N CYS A 87 -11.54 3.46 8.88
CA CYS A 87 -11.36 2.26 8.07
C CYS A 87 -11.65 2.51 6.58
N GLU A 88 -12.75 3.20 6.26
CA GLU A 88 -13.08 3.57 4.87
C GLU A 88 -12.05 4.52 4.26
N ASP A 89 -11.56 5.48 5.02
CA ASP A 89 -10.51 6.40 4.60
C ASP A 89 -9.20 5.66 4.33
N VAL A 90 -8.80 4.69 5.17
CA VAL A 90 -7.64 3.82 4.93
C VAL A 90 -7.82 3.04 3.63
N LYS A 91 -9.00 2.44 3.39
CA LYS A 91 -9.28 1.72 2.14
C LYS A 91 -9.16 2.66 0.94
N LEU A 92 -9.75 3.85 1.01
CA LEU A 92 -9.69 4.87 -0.04
C LEU A 92 -8.26 5.33 -0.33
N HIS A 93 -7.54 5.78 0.68
CA HIS A 93 -6.17 6.27 0.54
C HIS A 93 -5.22 5.18 0.06
N THR A 94 -5.42 3.93 0.48
CA THR A 94 -4.60 2.81 -0.01
C THR A 94 -4.85 2.54 -1.49
N ARG A 95 -6.11 2.60 -1.97
CA ARG A 95 -6.41 2.51 -3.42
C ARG A 95 -5.81 3.67 -4.21
N GLN A 96 -5.89 4.89 -3.69
CA GLN A 96 -5.26 6.06 -4.31
C GLN A 96 -3.73 5.94 -4.35
N TYR A 97 -3.12 5.43 -3.28
CA TYR A 97 -1.69 5.17 -3.22
C TYR A 97 -1.26 4.14 -4.25
N ALA A 98 -1.98 3.02 -4.37
CA ALA A 98 -1.74 2.02 -5.41
C ALA A 98 -1.80 2.61 -6.84
N ARG A 99 -2.78 3.48 -7.12
CA ARG A 99 -2.86 4.22 -8.39
C ARG A 99 -1.65 5.11 -8.62
N ARG A 100 -1.20 5.84 -7.60
CA ARG A 100 0.01 6.68 -7.67
C ARG A 100 1.25 5.83 -7.92
N GLN A 101 1.38 4.66 -7.28
CA GLN A 101 2.49 3.74 -7.52
C GLN A 101 2.52 3.25 -8.98
N ARG A 102 1.38 2.82 -9.54
CA ARG A 102 1.29 2.43 -10.96
C ARG A 102 1.70 3.55 -11.90
N ASN A 103 1.20 4.77 -11.66
CA ASN A 103 1.56 5.93 -12.46
C ASN A 103 3.05 6.24 -12.37
N TRP A 104 3.64 6.14 -11.17
CA TRP A 104 5.06 6.37 -10.97
C TRP A 104 5.90 5.32 -11.71
N VAL A 105 5.56 4.03 -11.61
CA VAL A 105 6.25 2.95 -12.34
C VAL A 105 6.19 3.18 -13.85
N ASN A 106 5.01 3.44 -14.41
CA ASN A 106 4.85 3.69 -15.84
C ASN A 106 5.65 4.92 -16.30
N SER A 107 5.56 6.02 -15.56
CA SER A 107 6.30 7.24 -15.90
C SER A 107 7.80 7.07 -15.78
N ARG A 108 8.29 6.30 -14.80
CA ARG A 108 9.72 6.17 -14.50
C ARG A 108 10.44 5.17 -15.40
N PHE A 109 9.77 4.08 -15.77
CA PHE A 109 10.38 2.91 -16.41
C PHE A 109 9.82 2.58 -17.80
N VAL A 110 8.64 3.08 -18.17
CA VAL A 110 8.06 2.82 -19.50
C VAL A 110 8.19 4.07 -20.38
N ARG A 111 7.53 5.17 -20.01
CA ARG A 111 7.50 6.40 -20.82
C ARG A 111 8.87 7.05 -21.03
N ARG A 112 9.81 6.85 -20.10
CA ARG A 112 11.17 7.43 -20.18
C ARG A 112 12.15 6.56 -20.98
N GLN A 113 11.76 5.36 -21.41
CA GLN A 113 12.62 4.50 -22.23
C GLN A 113 13.01 5.16 -23.56
N GLU A 114 12.12 5.98 -24.12
CA GLU A 114 12.33 6.68 -25.40
C GLU A 114 13.30 7.85 -25.30
N ILE A 115 13.51 8.39 -24.08
CA ILE A 115 14.22 9.66 -23.86
C ILE A 115 15.58 9.42 -23.20
N ARG A 116 15.76 8.32 -22.46
CA ARG A 116 17.03 8.00 -21.78
C ARG A 116 17.16 6.52 -21.47
N GLU A 117 18.38 6.10 -21.17
CA GLU A 117 18.61 4.76 -20.64
C GLU A 117 17.95 4.58 -19.26
N VAL A 118 17.13 3.53 -19.13
CA VAL A 118 16.47 3.16 -17.87
C VAL A 118 16.67 1.67 -17.60
N PRO A 119 16.64 1.24 -16.32
CA PRO A 119 16.64 -0.17 -15.96
C PRO A 119 15.58 -0.96 -16.73
N SER A 120 15.94 -2.15 -17.19
CA SER A 120 14.99 -3.10 -17.74
C SER A 120 13.91 -3.43 -16.72
N LEU A 121 12.65 -3.23 -17.10
CA LEU A 121 11.47 -3.58 -16.32
C LEU A 121 10.82 -4.82 -16.94
N LYS A 122 10.30 -5.73 -16.11
CA LYS A 122 9.29 -6.71 -16.50
C LYS A 122 8.13 -6.64 -15.53
N LYS A 123 6.91 -6.53 -16.06
CA LYS A 123 5.69 -6.56 -15.25
C LYS A 123 5.26 -8.01 -15.04
N LEU A 124 4.99 -8.37 -13.79
CA LEU A 124 4.50 -9.69 -13.40
C LEU A 124 3.08 -9.55 -12.88
N ASP A 125 2.15 -10.27 -13.51
CA ASP A 125 0.75 -10.29 -13.06
C ASP A 125 0.58 -11.24 -11.86
N ALA A 126 0.43 -10.64 -10.68
CA ALA A 126 0.16 -11.27 -9.40
C ALA A 126 -1.35 -11.39 -9.08
N SER A 127 -2.23 -11.22 -10.06
CA SER A 127 -3.68 -11.40 -9.90
C SER A 127 -4.03 -12.80 -9.41
N ASN A 128 -3.29 -13.82 -9.83
CA ASN A 128 -3.42 -15.17 -9.29
C ASN A 128 -2.20 -15.52 -8.43
N LYS A 129 -2.42 -15.71 -7.12
CA LYS A 129 -1.37 -15.99 -6.12
C LYS A 129 -0.66 -17.33 -6.35
N ASN A 130 -1.31 -18.26 -7.06
CA ASN A 130 -0.79 -19.61 -7.24
C ASN A 130 0.10 -19.71 -8.49
N THR A 131 -0.06 -18.80 -9.46
CA THR A 131 0.63 -18.90 -10.75
C THR A 131 1.77 -17.90 -10.92
N PHE A 132 1.68 -16.73 -10.26
CA PHE A 132 2.67 -15.65 -10.50
C PHE A 132 4.09 -16.01 -10.05
N ILE A 133 4.24 -16.86 -9.03
CA ILE A 133 5.56 -17.29 -8.54
C ILE A 133 6.30 -18.09 -9.62
N ALA A 134 5.62 -19.05 -10.25
CA ALA A 134 6.23 -19.88 -11.29
C ALA A 134 6.70 -19.03 -12.48
N GLU A 135 5.88 -18.06 -12.89
CA GLU A 135 6.24 -17.13 -13.96
C GLU A 135 7.41 -16.21 -13.55
N GLY A 136 7.41 -15.71 -12.31
CA GLY A 136 8.51 -14.92 -11.77
C GLY A 136 9.83 -15.70 -11.75
N MET A 137 9.80 -16.95 -11.29
CA MET A 137 10.97 -17.84 -11.29
C MET A 137 11.49 -18.07 -12.70
N ARG A 138 10.61 -18.35 -13.66
CA ARG A 138 10.98 -18.52 -15.08
C ARG A 138 11.72 -17.29 -15.62
N ILE A 139 11.23 -16.08 -15.34
CA ILE A 139 11.87 -14.84 -15.79
C ILE A 139 13.27 -14.68 -15.18
N VAL A 140 13.42 -15.03 -13.89
CA VAL A 140 14.71 -14.98 -13.20
C VAL A 140 15.68 -16.00 -13.79
N ASP A 141 15.23 -17.24 -14.02
CA ASP A 141 16.05 -18.30 -14.61
C ASP A 141 16.54 -17.92 -16.02
N GLU A 142 15.66 -17.33 -16.85
CA GLU A 142 16.03 -16.81 -18.16
C GLU A 142 17.10 -15.72 -18.07
N TRP A 143 16.96 -14.82 -17.10
CA TRP A 143 17.94 -13.76 -16.87
C TRP A 143 19.29 -14.30 -16.39
N MET A 144 19.28 -15.25 -15.47
CA MET A 144 20.49 -15.93 -14.97
C MET A 144 21.19 -16.72 -16.09
N ALA A 145 20.44 -17.21 -17.08
CA ALA A 145 20.97 -17.85 -18.29
C ALA A 145 21.47 -16.86 -19.37
N GLY A 146 21.49 -15.55 -19.08
CA GLY A 146 22.02 -14.52 -19.97
C GLY A 146 21.00 -13.90 -20.94
N ARG A 147 19.71 -14.26 -20.86
CA ARG A 147 18.65 -13.61 -21.67
C ARG A 147 18.22 -12.30 -21.01
N ASP A 148 18.17 -11.21 -21.76
CA ASP A 148 17.64 -9.94 -21.23
C ASP A 148 16.11 -9.87 -21.39
N PHE A 149 15.45 -9.12 -20.52
CA PHE A 149 14.04 -8.76 -20.64
C PHE A 149 13.87 -7.24 -20.68
N LYS A 150 12.94 -6.76 -21.49
CA LYS A 150 12.43 -5.38 -21.44
C LYS A 150 10.93 -5.38 -21.73
N GLU A 151 10.17 -4.72 -20.88
CA GLU A 151 8.78 -4.38 -21.14
C GLU A 151 8.75 -3.42 -22.34
N ARG A 152 8.00 -3.79 -23.39
CA ARG A 152 7.76 -2.90 -24.53
C ARG A 152 6.75 -1.82 -24.12
N ALA A 153 6.91 -0.61 -24.66
CA ALA A 153 6.01 0.52 -24.42
C ALA A 153 4.58 0.23 -24.93
#